data_AF-A0AAU0MB09-F1
#
_entry.id   AF-A0AAU0MB09-F1
#
_cell.length_a   1.000
_cell.length_b   1.000
_cell.length_c   1.000
_cell.angle_alpha   90.00
_cell.angle_beta   90.00
_cell.angle_gamma   90.00
#
_symmetry.space_group_name_H-M   'P 1'
#
loop_
_entity.id
_entity.type
_entity.pdbx_description
1 polymer ?
#
loop_
_entity_poly.entity_id
_entity_poly.type
_entity_poly.pdbx_seq_one_letter_code
_entity_poly.pdbx_strand_id
1 'polypeptide(L)' 'MTQLTMSEPSHGGAPIVDLSRAPLPTRATLRRRRNIPLQFLRFVAFDLRIMRMVIKGHH' A
#
# COMPACT_ATOMS: atom_id res chain seq x y z
N MET A 1 -21.79 -24.19 37.30
CA MET A 1 -21.28 -22.80 37.36
C MET A 1 -20.17 -22.67 36.34
N THR A 2 -20.45 -22.10 35.16
CA THR A 2 -19.38 -21.74 34.23
C THR A 2 -19.85 -20.54 33.41
N GLN A 3 -19.56 -19.34 33.93
CA GLN A 3 -19.75 -18.10 33.19
C GLN A 3 -18.57 -17.96 32.22
N LEU A 4 -18.85 -18.06 30.93
CA LEU A 4 -17.90 -17.75 29.86
C LEU A 4 -17.76 -16.22 29.81
N THR A 5 -16.70 -15.69 30.39
CA THR A 5 -16.35 -14.28 30.25
C THR A 5 -15.89 -14.04 28.81
N MET A 6 -16.76 -13.42 28.02
CA MET A 6 -16.44 -12.93 26.68
C MET A 6 -15.60 -11.66 26.86
N SER A 7 -14.30 -11.73 26.61
CA SER A 7 -13.43 -10.55 26.58
C SER A 7 -13.87 -9.65 25.41
N GLU A 8 -14.57 -8.57 25.73
CA GLU A 8 -14.98 -7.55 24.77
C GLU A 8 -13.72 -6.93 24.15
N PRO A 9 -13.58 -6.86 22.80
CA PRO A 9 -12.49 -6.09 22.20
C PRO A 9 -12.71 -4.64 22.60
N SER A 10 -11.76 -4.10 23.38
CA SER A 10 -11.68 -2.68 23.68
C SER A 10 -11.63 -1.94 22.35
N HIS A 11 -12.76 -1.34 21.96
CA HIS A 11 -12.81 -0.33 20.91
C HIS A 11 -12.22 0.96 21.50
N GLY A 12 -10.95 0.90 21.93
CA GLY A 12 -10.14 2.07 22.16
C GLY A 12 -10.14 2.83 20.85
N GLY A 13 -10.81 3.98 20.85
CA GLY A 13 -11.01 4.83 19.69
C GLY A 13 -9.72 4.90 18.89
N ALA A 14 -9.83 4.69 17.58
CA ALA A 14 -8.70 4.68 16.66
C ALA A 14 -7.73 5.79 17.08
N PRO A 15 -6.44 5.48 17.31
CA PRO A 15 -5.48 6.50 17.71
C PRO A 15 -5.61 7.62 16.68
N ILE A 16 -5.99 8.82 17.13
CA ILE A 16 -6.11 9.99 16.27
C ILE A 16 -4.70 10.25 15.77
N VAL A 17 -4.36 9.67 14.62
CA VAL A 17 -3.07 9.87 13.98
C VAL A 17 -3.01 11.36 13.68
N ASP A 18 -2.10 12.05 14.35
CA ASP A 18 -1.86 13.47 14.12
C ASP A 18 -1.28 13.66 12.71
N LEU A 19 -2.16 13.95 11.76
CA LEU A 19 -1.85 14.16 10.36
C LEU A 19 -1.33 15.58 10.08
N SER A 20 -1.25 16.46 11.10
CA SER A 20 -0.79 17.84 10.93
C SER A 20 0.68 17.93 10.47
N ARG A 21 1.49 16.93 10.82
CA ARG A 21 2.90 16.81 10.41
C ARG A 21 3.10 15.99 9.14
N ALA A 22 2.02 15.43 8.57
CA ALA A 22 2.15 14.67 7.34
C ALA A 22 2.64 15.63 6.23
N PRO A 23 3.69 15.27 5.48
CA PRO A 23 4.17 16.11 4.40
C PRO A 23 3.02 16.32 3.40
N LEU A 24 2.55 17.56 3.29
CA LEU A 24 1.46 17.92 2.38
C LEU A 24 1.83 17.44 0.97
N PRO A 25 0.93 16.71 0.28
CA PRO A 25 1.19 16.25 -1.06
C PRO A 25 1.45 17.46 -1.95
N THR A 26 2.72 17.67 -2.31
CA THR A 26 3.09 18.76 -3.19
C THR A 26 2.45 18.53 -4.56
N ARG A 27 2.23 19.62 -5.31
CA ARG A 27 1.67 19.53 -6.67
C ARG A 27 2.48 18.57 -7.57
N ALA A 28 3.77 18.41 -7.30
CA ALA A 28 4.65 17.48 -7.99
C ALA A 28 4.30 16.01 -7.68
N THR A 29 4.08 15.64 -6.42
CA THR A 29 3.69 14.26 -6.04
C THR A 29 2.31 13.92 -6.57
N LEU A 30 1.36 14.85 -6.55
CA LEU A 30 0.03 14.68 -7.15
C LEU A 30 0.09 14.45 -8.66
N ARG A 31 0.87 15.25 -9.39
CA ARG A 31 1.05 15.10 -10.85
C ARG A 31 1.66 13.74 -11.20
N ARG A 32 2.66 13.28 -10.45
CA ARG A 32 3.29 11.97 -10.67
C ARG A 32 2.32 10.82 -10.41
N ARG A 33 1.48 10.93 -9.38
CA ARG A 33 0.46 9.93 -9.04
C ARG A 33 -0.68 9.89 -10.07
N ARG A 34 -1.08 11.03 -10.65
CA ARG A 34 -2.15 11.09 -11.65
C ARG A 34 -1.73 10.71 -13.07
N ASN A 35 -0.43 10.54 -13.33
CA ASN A 35 0.04 10.34 -14.70
C ASN A 35 -0.13 8.87 -15.15
N ILE A 36 -1.22 8.58 -15.86
CA ILE A 36 -1.57 7.23 -16.36
C ILE A 36 -0.46 6.61 -17.23
N PRO A 37 0.19 7.33 -18.17
CA PRO A 37 1.33 6.79 -18.90
C PRO A 37 2.48 6.28 -18.01
N LEU A 38 2.78 6.99 -16.91
CA LEU A 38 3.82 6.55 -15.96
C LEU A 38 3.38 5.33 -15.16
N GLN A 39 2.09 5.20 -14.84
CA GLN A 39 1.56 4.00 -14.18
C GLN A 39 1.64 2.79 -15.12
N PHE A 40 1.26 2.97 -16.39
CA PHE A 40 1.32 1.91 -17.40
C PHE A 40 2.76 1.43 -17.63
N LEU A 41 3.71 2.36 -17.77
CA LEU A 41 5.12 1.99 -17.92
C LEU A 41 5.64 1.19 -16.72
N ARG A 42 5.24 1.56 -15.49
CA ARG A 42 5.63 0.82 -14.28
C ARG A 42 5.01 -0.57 -14.23
N PHE A 43 3.76 -0.71 -14.68
CA PHE A 43 3.08 -2.00 -14.81
C PHE A 43 3.85 -2.93 -15.77
N VAL A 44 4.07 -2.47 -17.00
CA VAL A 44 4.81 -3.23 -18.02
C VAL A 44 6.23 -3.59 -17.55
N ALA A 45 6.94 -2.65 -16.92
CA ALA A 45 8.29 -2.92 -16.39
C ALA A 45 8.29 -4.02 -15.31
N PHE A 46 7.24 -4.10 -14.49
CA PHE A 46 7.11 -5.11 -13.46
C PHE A 46 6.84 -6.49 -14.08
N ASP A 47 5.92 -6.56 -15.05
CA ASP A 47 5.60 -7.79 -15.76
C ASP A 47 6.81 -8.33 -16.54
N LEU A 48 7.54 -7.45 -17.23
CA LEU A 48 8.78 -7.80 -17.91
C LEU A 48 9.85 -8.33 -16.96
N ARG A 49 9.93 -7.80 -15.73
CA ARG A 49 10.87 -8.29 -14.72
C ARG A 49 10.51 -9.71 -14.26
N ILE A 50 9.22 -9.99 -14.07
CA ILE A 50 8.74 -11.33 -13.75
C ILE A 50 9.05 -12.27 -14.92
N MET A 51 8.70 -11.91 -16.15
CA MET A 51 9.03 -12.71 -17.33
C MET A 51 10.53 -12.97 -17.45
N ARG A 52 11.38 -11.97 -17.16
CA ARG A 52 12.84 -12.15 -17.15
C ARG A 52 13.30 -13.15 -16.09
N MET A 53 12.72 -13.10 -14.88
CA MET A 53 13.02 -14.09 -13.83
C MET A 53 12.59 -15.49 -14.25
N VAL A 54 11.42 -15.63 -14.85
CA VAL A 54 10.89 -16.90 -15.38
C VAL A 54 11.80 -17.44 -16.48
N ILE A 55 12.07 -16.66 -17.53
CA ILE A 55 12.94 -17.08 -18.65
C ILE A 55 14.34 -17.47 -18.15
N LYS A 56 14.92 -16.67 -17.25
CA LYS A 56 16.27 -16.93 -16.73
C LYS A 56 16.34 -18.14 -15.79
N GLY A 57 15.26 -18.44 -15.06
CA GLY A 57 15.22 -19.56 -14.10
C GLY A 57 15.05 -20.94 -14.73
N HIS A 58 14.76 -21.03 -16.04
CA HIS A 58 14.65 -22.31 -16.77
C HIS A 58 15.99 -22.84 -17.30
N HIS A 59 17.10 -22.18 -16.98
CA HIS A 59 18.47 -22.59 -17.33
C HIS A 59 19.30 -22.87 -16.07
#